data_AF-A0A1T4SPE3-F1
#
_entry.id   AF-A0A1T4SPE3-F1
#
_cell.length_a   1.000
_cell.length_b   1.000
_cell.length_c   1.000
_cell.angle_alpha   90.00
_cell.angle_beta   90.00
_cell.angle_gamma   90.00
#
_symmetry.space_group_name_H-M   'P 1'
#
loop_
_entity.id
_entity.type
_entity.pdbx_description
1 polymer ?
#
loop_
_entity_poly.entity_id
_entity_poly.type
_entity_poly.pdbx_seq_one_letter_code
_entity_poly.pdbx_strand_id
1 'polypeptide(L)'
;MNKPTAEELRLGGKDPGLLTRFMQEFFPYGHFKKIGIFTKGMRGNYYAQAARICKFFGLKTIYEYGSKEIRCHLTYVDGKRPKGEPFVTVTPSIYE
;
A
#
# COMPACT_ATOMS: atom_id res chain seq x y z
N MET A 1 16.46 16.06 -7.55
CA MET A 1 15.33 15.12 -7.72
C MET A 1 14.72 15.38 -9.09
N ASN A 2 14.47 14.34 -9.89
CA ASN A 2 13.76 14.52 -11.15
C ASN A 2 12.31 14.92 -10.86
N LYS A 3 11.74 15.80 -11.69
CA LYS A 3 10.32 16.15 -11.60
C LYS A 3 9.49 14.89 -11.87
N PRO A 4 8.39 14.67 -11.14
CA PRO A 4 7.50 13.55 -11.39
C PRO A 4 6.86 13.67 -12.78
N THR A 5 6.66 12.54 -13.42
CA THR A 5 5.94 12.43 -14.69
C THR A 5 4.45 12.72 -14.50
N ALA A 6 3.73 13.02 -15.58
CA ALA A 6 2.28 13.24 -15.54
C ALA A 6 1.52 12.02 -14.98
N GLU A 7 2.00 10.81 -15.30
CA GLU A 7 1.41 9.58 -14.80
C GLU A 7 1.68 9.38 -13.31
N GLU A 8 2.89 9.67 -12.84
CA GLU A 8 3.20 9.64 -11.40
C GLU A 8 2.35 10.64 -10.61
N LEU A 9 2.12 11.84 -11.15
CA LEU A 9 1.21 12.82 -10.55
C LEU A 9 -0.24 12.32 -10.52
N ARG A 10 -0.69 11.61 -11.57
CA ARG A 10 -2.02 11.01 -11.61
C ARG A 10 -2.18 9.93 -10.54
N LEU A 11 -1.15 9.12 -10.33
CA LEU A 11 -1.15 8.00 -9.38
C LEU A 11 -0.95 8.45 -7.93
N GLY A 12 -0.04 9.39 -7.68
CA GLY A 12 0.32 9.87 -6.34
C GLY A 12 -0.43 11.12 -5.86
N GLY A 13 -1.17 11.77 -6.75
CA GLY A 13 -1.86 13.02 -6.48
C GLY A 13 -0.97 14.26 -6.64
N LYS A 14 -1.57 15.45 -6.44
CA LYS A 14 -0.89 16.74 -6.65
C LYS A 14 -0.18 17.28 -5.42
N ASP A 15 -0.53 16.80 -4.22
CA ASP A 15 0.07 17.22 -2.96
C ASP A 15 1.23 16.29 -2.56
N PRO A 16 2.50 16.73 -2.67
CA PRO A 16 3.65 15.90 -2.31
C PRO A 16 3.73 15.60 -0.82
N GLY A 17 3.21 16.48 0.04
CA GLY A 17 3.23 16.31 1.49
C GLY A 17 2.24 15.25 1.96
N LEU A 18 1.03 15.23 1.36
CA LEU A 18 0.07 14.16 1.56
C LEU A 18 0.65 12.81 1.10
N LEU A 19 1.19 12.76 -0.12
CA LEU A 19 1.79 11.55 -0.68
C LEU A 19 2.91 11.00 0.22
N THR A 20 3.80 11.89 0.69
CA THR A 20 4.91 11.50 1.55
C THR A 20 4.43 10.83 2.84
N ARG A 21 3.45 11.44 3.52
CA ARG A 21 2.87 10.88 4.76
C ARG A 21 2.20 9.53 4.52
N PHE A 22 1.37 9.45 3.48
CA PHE A 22 0.67 8.22 3.11
C PHE A 22 1.65 7.07 2.81
N MET A 23 2.71 7.34 2.04
CA MET A 23 3.71 6.33 1.70
C MET A 23 4.53 5.90 2.91
N GLN A 24 4.85 6.80 3.84
CA GLN A 24 5.59 6.46 5.05
C GLN A 24 4.76 5.58 6.01
N GLU A 25 3.46 5.84 6.08
CA GLU A 25 2.54 5.12 6.96
C GLU A 25 2.24 3.71 6.44
N PHE A 26 1.80 3.58 5.19
CA PHE A 26 1.29 2.31 4.65
C PHE A 26 2.34 1.50 3.87
N PHE A 27 3.38 2.16 3.34
CA PHE A 27 4.37 1.54 2.47
C PHE A 27 5.82 1.83 2.89
N PRO A 28 6.22 1.46 4.13
CA PRO A 28 7.54 1.78 4.65
C PRO A 28 8.68 1.21 3.77
N TYR A 29 9.52 2.11 3.25
CA TYR A 29 10.53 1.79 2.24
C TYR A 29 11.43 0.60 2.62
N GLY A 30 11.87 0.52 3.88
CA GLY A 30 12.79 -0.53 4.33
C GLY A 30 12.20 -1.94 4.15
N HIS A 31 10.94 -2.14 4.55
CA HIS A 31 10.25 -3.42 4.43
C HIS A 31 9.97 -3.75 2.97
N PHE A 32 9.42 -2.79 2.22
CA PHE A 32 9.05 -2.98 0.81
C PHE A 32 10.25 -3.18 -0.12
N LYS A 33 11.41 -2.63 0.23
CA LYS A 33 12.68 -2.95 -0.42
C LYS A 33 13.14 -4.36 -0.11
N LYS A 34 13.06 -4.80 1.15
CA LYS A 34 13.51 -6.14 1.57
C LYS A 34 12.73 -7.25 0.86
N ILE A 35 11.44 -7.04 0.62
CA ILE A 35 10.58 -7.98 -0.14
C ILE A 35 10.65 -7.79 -1.66
N GLY A 36 11.53 -6.91 -2.16
CA GLY A 36 11.79 -6.75 -3.61
C GLY A 36 10.78 -5.90 -4.38
N ILE A 37 9.82 -5.25 -3.71
CA ILE A 37 8.87 -4.35 -4.38
C ILE A 37 9.56 -3.05 -4.78
N PHE A 38 10.34 -2.45 -3.88
CA PHE A 38 11.09 -1.21 -4.13
C PHE A 38 12.56 -1.45 -4.46
N THR A 39 13.11 -0.61 -5.34
CA THR A 39 14.53 -0.64 -5.72
C THR A 39 15.33 0.42 -4.96
N LYS A 40 16.67 0.29 -4.93
CA LYS A 40 17.57 1.28 -4.29
C LYS A 40 17.37 2.70 -4.85
N GLY A 41 17.11 2.83 -6.16
CA GLY A 41 16.91 4.12 -6.83
C GLY A 41 15.60 4.82 -6.48
N MET A 42 14.65 4.14 -5.84
CA MET A 42 13.39 4.72 -5.41
C MET A 42 13.46 5.40 -4.04
N ARG A 43 14.59 5.33 -3.33
CA ARG A 43 14.72 5.89 -1.98
C ARG A 43 14.40 7.39 -2.00
N GLY A 44 13.41 7.79 -1.21
CA GLY A 44 12.96 9.19 -1.13
C GLY A 44 12.19 9.70 -2.36
N ASN A 45 12.01 8.88 -3.40
CA ASN A 45 11.14 9.19 -4.54
C ASN A 45 9.76 8.55 -4.32
N TYR A 46 8.90 9.24 -3.57
CA TYR A 46 7.57 8.74 -3.20
C TYR A 46 6.62 8.60 -4.40
N TYR A 47 6.80 9.41 -5.45
CA TYR A 47 6.03 9.30 -6.69
C TYR A 47 6.33 7.99 -7.43
N ALA A 48 7.61 7.65 -7.59
CA ALA A 48 8.00 6.37 -8.19
C ALA A 48 7.58 5.17 -7.33
N GLN A 49 7.66 5.29 -6.00
CA GLN A 49 7.18 4.25 -5.09
C GLN A 49 5.67 4.05 -5.22
N ALA A 50 4.88 5.12 -5.21
CA ALA A 50 3.43 5.05 -5.38
C ALA A 50 3.03 4.45 -6.73
N ALA A 51 3.69 4.86 -7.82
CA ALA A 51 3.45 4.27 -9.13
C ALA A 51 3.75 2.75 -9.15
N ARG A 52 4.82 2.33 -8.46
CA ARG A 52 5.17 0.90 -8.32
C ARG A 52 4.10 0.13 -7.54
N ILE A 53 3.60 0.68 -6.44
CA ILE A 53 2.53 0.08 -5.64
C ILE A 53 1.23 0.00 -6.45
N CYS A 54 0.84 1.08 -7.11
CA CYS A 54 -0.37 1.11 -7.94
C CYS A 54 -0.31 0.04 -9.03
N LYS A 55 0.83 -0.10 -9.71
CA LYS A 55 1.02 -1.16 -10.70
C LYS A 55 0.96 -2.57 -10.10
N PHE A 56 1.53 -2.78 -8.92
CA PHE A 56 1.58 -4.09 -8.28
C PHE A 56 0.20 -4.56 -7.81
N PHE A 57 -0.60 -3.65 -7.23
CA PHE A 57 -1.93 -3.97 -6.70
C PHE A 57 -3.09 -3.66 -7.68
N GLY A 58 -2.80 -3.11 -8.86
CA GLY A 58 -3.82 -2.76 -9.85
C GLY A 58 -4.68 -1.54 -9.45
N LEU A 59 -4.11 -0.60 -8.69
CA LEU A 59 -4.80 0.60 -8.22
C LEU A 59 -4.76 1.72 -9.28
N LYS A 60 -5.85 2.49 -9.38
CA LYS A 60 -5.91 3.68 -10.26
C LYS A 60 -5.22 4.88 -9.65
N THR A 61 -5.18 4.96 -8.32
CA THR A 61 -4.41 5.94 -7.54
C THR A 61 -3.95 5.27 -6.24
N ILE A 62 -2.90 5.80 -5.62
CA ILE A 62 -2.37 5.23 -4.37
C ILE A 62 -3.39 5.31 -3.22
N TYR A 63 -4.29 6.29 -3.27
CA TYR A 63 -5.35 6.51 -2.29
C TYR A 63 -6.56 5.58 -2.46
N GLU A 64 -6.55 4.69 -3.46
CA GLU A 64 -7.52 3.57 -3.46
C GLU A 64 -7.11 2.46 -2.49
N TYR A 65 -5.85 2.44 -2.03
CA TYR A 65 -5.41 1.47 -1.04
C TYR A 65 -6.20 1.61 0.26
N GLY A 66 -6.77 0.51 0.73
CA GLY A 66 -7.59 0.50 1.94
C GLY A 66 -8.95 1.20 1.81
N SER A 67 -9.36 1.64 0.62
CA SER A 67 -10.67 2.29 0.40
C SER A 67 -11.87 1.37 0.49
N LYS A 68 -11.65 0.06 0.46
CA LYS A 68 -12.70 -0.96 0.51
C LYS A 68 -12.44 -1.87 1.69
N GLU A 69 -13.50 -2.25 2.37
CA GLU A 69 -13.48 -3.34 3.34
C GLU A 69 -13.01 -4.64 2.67
N ILE A 70 -12.06 -5.32 3.30
CA ILE A 70 -11.58 -6.62 2.88
C ILE A 70 -12.10 -7.66 3.86
N ARG A 71 -12.78 -8.68 3.34
CA ARG A 71 -13.20 -9.86 4.10
C ARG A 71 -12.39 -11.05 3.63
N CYS A 72 -11.73 -11.75 4.55
CA CYS A 72 -10.94 -12.93 4.24
C CYS A 72 -11.18 -14.06 5.25
N HIS A 73 -11.03 -15.30 4.77
CA HIS A 73 -10.91 -16.46 5.63
C HIS A 73 -9.44 -16.68 5.95
N LEU A 74 -9.10 -16.73 7.23
CA LEU A 74 -7.76 -17.10 7.69
C LEU A 74 -7.73 -18.60 7.96
N THR A 75 -6.81 -19.29 7.28
CA THR A 75 -6.51 -20.69 7.53
C THR A 75 -5.23 -20.77 8.37
N TYR A 76 -5.28 -21.54 9.45
CA TYR A 76 -4.16 -21.72 10.38
C TYR A 76 -3.41 -23.01 10.05
N VAL A 77 -2.08 -22.99 10.14
CA VAL A 77 -1.20 -24.11 9.79
C VAL A 77 -1.53 -25.37 10.60
N ASP A 78 -1.82 -25.22 11.89
CA ASP A 78 -2.17 -26.33 12.78
C ASP A 78 -3.63 -26.80 12.63
N GLY A 79 -4.38 -26.24 11.66
CA GLY A 79 -5.77 -26.57 11.37
C GLY A 79 -6.77 -26.12 12.44
N LYS A 80 -6.31 -25.51 13.54
CA LYS A 80 -7.14 -25.06 14.66
C LYS A 80 -7.20 -23.55 14.70
N ARG A 81 -8.40 -23.00 14.53
CA ARG A 81 -8.67 -21.58 14.77
C ARG A 81 -8.57 -21.26 16.27
N PRO A 82 -7.87 -20.20 16.68
CA PRO A 82 -7.82 -19.76 18.07
C PRO A 82 -9.22 -19.49 18.64
N LYS A 83 -9.41 -19.78 19.94
CA LYS A 83 -10.70 -19.58 20.61
C LYS A 83 -10.99 -18.08 20.71
N GLY A 84 -12.14 -17.64 20.22
CA GLY A 84 -12.58 -16.24 20.26
C GLY A 84 -12.39 -15.47 18.96
N GLU A 85 -11.67 -16.03 17.97
CA GLU A 85 -11.52 -15.41 16.65
C GLU A 85 -12.77 -15.64 15.77
N PRO A 86 -13.25 -14.61 15.03
CA PRO A 86 -14.38 -14.76 14.11
C PRO A 86 -14.06 -15.72 12.96
N PHE A 87 -15.09 -16.17 12.25
CA PHE A 87 -14.91 -17.08 11.10
C PHE A 87 -14.41 -16.35 9.85
N VAL A 88 -14.74 -15.07 9.76
CA VAL A 88 -14.30 -14.15 8.72
C VAL A 88 -13.52 -13.06 9.41
N THR A 89 -12.30 -12.81 8.94
CA THR A 89 -11.53 -11.63 9.32
C THR A 89 -11.97 -10.48 8.43
N VAL A 90 -12.29 -9.35 9.07
CA VAL A 90 -12.73 -8.13 8.39
C VAL A 90 -11.70 -7.05 8.66
N THR A 91 -11.09 -6.53 7.59
CA THR A 91 -10.27 -5.34 7.63
C THR A 91 -11.12 -4.19 7.09
N PRO A 92 -11.55 -3.23 7.93
CA PRO A 92 -12.40 -2.12 7.50
C PRO A 92 -11.66 -1.18 6.54
N SER A 93 -12.43 -0.29 5.91
CA SER A 93 -11.86 0.83 5.17
C SER A 93 -11.00 1.69 6.08
N ILE A 94 -9.89 2.22 5.58
CA ILE A 94 -9.03 3.16 6.32
C ILE A 94 -9.55 4.62 6.26
N TYR A 95 -10.67 4.83 5.57
CA TYR A 95 -11.30 6.14 5.35
C TYR A 95 -12.64 6.32 6.06
N GLU A 96 -13.11 5.27 6.75
CA GLU A 96 -14.31 5.28 7.59
C GLU A 96 -13.92 5.37 9.06
#